data_AF-A0A7X7BEB9-F1
#
_entry.id   AF-A0A7X7BEB9-F1
#
_cell.length_a   1.000
_cell.length_b   1.000
_cell.length_c   1.000
_cell.angle_alpha   90.00
_cell.angle_beta   90.00
_cell.angle_gamma   90.00
#
_symmetry.space_group_name_H-M   'P 1'
#
loop_
_entity.id
_entity.type
_entity.pdbx_description
1 polymer ?
#
loop_
_entity_poly.entity_id
_entity_poly.type
_entity_poly.pdbx_seq_one_letter_code
_entity_poly.pdbx_strand_id
1 'polypeptide(L)'
;MKTKFNKLKEIDKSNNPFKVPENYFAQFNEDIINRLPEKEFYAPKQVPLWDKVKPWIYLAAMFVGMYFTINFILKRSENSVTIPQTIVSEQLSTVKPGNENYWSTVNMSEEEFYQFLEEQLVDEVYFDYMYNQYYLN
;
A
#
# COMPACT_ATOMS: atom_id res chain seq x y z
N MET A 1 -2.86 49.81 1.29
CA MET A 1 -4.25 49.77 0.78
C MET A 1 -5.19 49.77 1.98
N LYS A 2 -6.21 50.65 2.05
CA LYS A 2 -7.20 50.61 3.14
C LYS A 2 -8.29 49.60 2.78
N THR A 3 -8.39 48.49 3.52
CA THR A 3 -9.43 47.48 3.31
C THR A 3 -10.75 47.98 3.92
N LYS A 4 -11.81 48.05 3.10
CA LYS A 4 -13.15 48.43 3.56
C LYS A 4 -13.85 47.16 4.07
N PHE A 5 -13.84 46.94 5.38
CA PHE A 5 -14.59 45.86 6.01
C PHE A 5 -16.06 46.29 6.17
N ASN A 6 -16.96 45.76 5.33
CA ASN A 6 -18.40 45.95 5.50
C ASN A 6 -18.88 45.06 6.65
N LYS A 7 -19.44 45.65 7.71
CA LYS A 7 -19.95 44.89 8.86
C LYS A 7 -21.26 44.22 8.49
N LEU A 8 -21.42 42.94 8.83
CA LEU A 8 -22.63 42.14 8.57
C LEU A 8 -23.93 42.77 9.10
N LYS A 9 -23.82 43.67 10.08
CA LYS A 9 -24.94 44.41 10.69
C LYS A 9 -25.51 45.51 9.78
N GLU A 10 -24.76 45.96 8.79
CA GLU A 10 -25.13 47.01 7.83
C GLU A 10 -25.74 46.43 6.54
N ILE A 11 -25.73 45.10 6.39
CA ILE A 11 -26.33 44.41 5.25
C ILE A 11 -27.82 44.25 5.54
N ASP A 12 -28.66 44.82 4.68
CA ASP A 12 -30.11 44.67 4.75
C ASP A 12 -30.51 43.19 4.65
N LYS A 13 -31.00 42.63 5.76
CA LYS A 13 -31.40 41.22 5.87
C LYS A 13 -32.63 40.90 5.02
N SER A 14 -33.40 41.91 4.63
CA SER A 14 -34.57 41.80 3.75
C SER A 14 -34.16 41.50 2.30
N ASN A 15 -33.08 42.11 1.83
CA ASN A 15 -32.54 41.95 0.48
C ASN A 15 -31.37 40.96 0.47
N ASN A 16 -31.58 39.74 0.97
CA ASN A 16 -30.54 38.70 0.97
C ASN A 16 -30.26 38.22 -0.47
N PRO A 17 -29.07 38.49 -1.05
CA PRO A 17 -28.72 38.04 -2.40
C PRO A 17 -28.47 36.53 -2.47
N PHE A 18 -28.39 35.83 -1.33
CA PHE A 18 -28.19 34.38 -1.24
C PHE A 18 -29.50 33.61 -0.99
N LYS A 19 -30.66 34.17 -1.38
CA LYS A 19 -31.93 33.45 -1.28
C LYS A 19 -32.00 32.37 -2.38
N VAL A 20 -32.11 31.12 -1.96
CA VAL A 20 -32.35 30.01 -2.89
C VAL A 20 -33.78 30.06 -3.44
N PRO A 21 -34.00 29.59 -4.68
CA PRO A 21 -35.34 29.42 -5.22
C PRO A 21 -36.19 28.50 -4.33
N GLU A 22 -37.50 28.72 -4.34
CA GLU A 22 -38.45 27.85 -3.65
C GLU A 22 -38.29 26.41 -4.17
N ASN A 23 -38.29 25.43 -3.27
CA ASN A 23 -38.14 24.00 -3.57
C ASN A 23 -36.78 23.54 -4.13
N TYR A 24 -35.74 24.40 -4.19
CA TYR A 24 -34.41 24.04 -4.68
C TYR A 24 -33.82 22.79 -3.98
N PHE A 25 -33.79 22.79 -2.64
CA PHE A 25 -33.24 21.67 -1.88
C PHE A 25 -34.12 20.42 -1.89
N ALA A 26 -35.40 20.54 -2.21
CA ALA A 26 -36.31 19.39 -2.29
C ALA A 26 -36.05 18.55 -3.54
N GLN A 27 -35.63 19.19 -4.65
CA GLN A 27 -35.31 18.51 -5.91
C GLN A 27 -33.82 18.22 -6.08
N PHE A 28 -32.97 18.77 -5.21
CA PHE A 28 -31.51 18.67 -5.32
C PHE A 28 -30.98 17.24 -5.38
N ASN A 29 -31.50 16.31 -4.58
CA ASN A 29 -31.07 14.91 -4.62
C ASN A 29 -31.44 14.22 -5.94
N GLU A 30 -32.66 14.45 -6.43
CA GLU A 30 -33.11 13.91 -7.72
C GLU A 30 -32.24 14.46 -8.86
N ASP A 31 -31.95 15.76 -8.84
CA ASP A 31 -31.06 16.40 -9.82
C ASP A 31 -29.63 15.86 -9.76
N ILE A 32 -29.09 15.56 -8.57
CA ILE A 32 -27.78 14.91 -8.43
C ILE A 32 -27.83 13.53 -9.11
N ILE A 33 -28.81 12.70 -8.75
CA ILE A 33 -28.91 11.33 -9.26
C ILE A 33 -29.08 11.33 -10.77
N ASN A 34 -29.92 12.21 -11.32
CA ASN A 34 -30.16 12.34 -12.76
C ASN A 34 -28.93 12.83 -13.54
N ARG A 35 -27.98 13.47 -12.87
CA ARG A 35 -26.71 13.93 -13.47
C ARG A 35 -25.57 12.94 -13.28
N LEU A 36 -25.76 11.87 -12.49
CA LEU A 36 -24.76 10.82 -12.38
C LEU A 36 -24.70 10.08 -13.73
N PRO A 37 -23.50 9.83 -14.27
CA PRO A 37 -23.37 8.98 -15.44
C PRO A 37 -23.94 7.59 -15.13
N GLU A 38 -24.52 6.94 -16.14
CA GLU A 38 -24.92 5.54 -16.02
C GLU A 38 -23.71 4.74 -15.53
N LYS A 39 -23.85 4.11 -14.36
CA LYS A 39 -22.77 3.32 -13.79
C LYS A 39 -22.54 2.13 -14.71
N GLU A 40 -21.47 2.17 -15.48
CA GLU A 40 -21.07 1.04 -16.30
C GLU A 40 -20.70 -0.13 -15.39
N PHE A 41 -21.61 -1.10 -15.31
CA PHE A 41 -21.37 -2.35 -14.61
C PHE A 41 -20.48 -3.23 -15.49
N TYR A 42 -19.17 -3.10 -15.32
CA TYR A 42 -18.23 -4.09 -15.87
C TYR A 42 -18.51 -5.43 -15.20
N ALA A 43 -19.03 -6.39 -15.96
CA ALA A 43 -19.18 -7.75 -15.48
C ALA A 43 -17.80 -8.26 -15.00
N PRO A 44 -17.71 -8.88 -13.81
CA PRO A 44 -16.43 -9.37 -13.31
C PRO A 44 -15.86 -10.37 -14.32
N LYS A 45 -14.66 -10.08 -14.83
CA LYS A 45 -13.93 -10.98 -15.71
C LYS A 45 -13.78 -12.32 -15.00
N GLN A 46 -14.45 -13.36 -15.51
CA GLN A 46 -14.37 -14.69 -14.92
C GLN A 46 -12.95 -15.23 -15.13
N VAL A 47 -12.17 -15.28 -14.06
CA VAL A 47 -10.85 -15.92 -14.08
C VAL A 47 -11.05 -17.45 -14.09
N PRO A 48 -10.47 -18.18 -15.04
CA PRO A 48 -10.60 -19.63 -15.06
C PRO A 48 -9.81 -20.23 -13.89
N LEU A 49 -10.39 -21.22 -13.21
CA LEU A 49 -9.76 -21.89 -12.06
C LEU A 49 -8.41 -22.53 -12.42
N TRP A 50 -8.20 -22.87 -13.69
CA TRP A 50 -6.95 -23.38 -14.24
C TRP A 50 -5.75 -22.47 -14.00
N ASP A 51 -5.94 -21.15 -13.99
CA ASP A 51 -4.84 -20.21 -13.78
C ASP A 51 -4.27 -20.29 -12.36
N LYS A 52 -5.10 -20.68 -11.38
CA LYS A 52 -4.67 -20.92 -10.00
C LYS A 52 -3.92 -22.24 -9.83
N VAL A 53 -4.17 -23.21 -10.70
CA VAL A 53 -3.66 -24.58 -10.59
C VAL A 53 -2.33 -24.76 -11.34
N LYS A 54 -2.04 -23.93 -12.35
CA LYS A 54 -0.76 -23.93 -13.09
C LYS A 54 0.49 -23.88 -12.19
N PRO A 55 0.63 -22.93 -11.23
CA PRO A 55 1.84 -22.84 -10.40
C PRO A 55 2.09 -24.10 -9.56
N TRP A 56 1.01 -24.72 -9.07
CA TRP A 56 1.08 -25.94 -8.27
C TRP A 56 1.52 -27.15 -9.10
N ILE A 57 1.07 -27.25 -10.35
CA ILE A 57 1.56 -28.30 -11.28
C ILE A 57 3.06 -28.16 -11.53
N TYR A 58 3.57 -26.94 -11.74
CA TYR A 58 5.01 -26.73 -11.98
C TYR A 58 5.84 -27.14 -10.77
N LEU A 59 5.38 -26.79 -9.56
CA LEU A 59 6.04 -27.18 -8.33
C LEU A 59 6.03 -28.71 -8.14
N ALA A 60 4.88 -29.35 -8.39
CA ALA A 60 4.76 -30.80 -8.34
C ALA A 60 5.70 -31.48 -9.35
N ALA A 61 5.81 -30.95 -10.57
CA ALA A 61 6.71 -31.48 -11.60
C ALA A 61 8.19 -31.39 -11.18
N MET A 62 8.60 -30.30 -10.54
CA MET A 62 9.96 -30.15 -10.00
C MET A 62 10.25 -31.21 -8.92
N PHE A 63 9.31 -31.42 -7.99
CA PHE A 63 9.46 -32.45 -6.96
C PHE A 63 9.49 -33.87 -7.54
N VAL A 64 8.65 -34.16 -8.52
CA VAL A 64 8.64 -35.46 -9.21
C VAL A 64 9.97 -35.68 -9.94
N GLY A 65 10.46 -34.66 -10.65
CA GLY A 65 11.78 -34.72 -11.29
C GLY A 65 12.90 -34.99 -10.29
N MET A 66 12.94 -34.24 -9.18
CA MET A 66 13.92 -34.42 -8.10
C MET A 66 13.81 -35.81 -7.45
N TYR A 67 12.59 -36.30 -7.22
CA TYR A 67 12.36 -37.60 -6.64
C TYR A 67 12.90 -38.72 -7.54
N PHE A 68 12.65 -38.63 -8.85
CA PHE A 68 13.18 -39.60 -9.79
C PHE A 68 14.71 -39.55 -9.90
N THR A 69 15.32 -38.37 -9.93
CA THR A 69 16.79 -38.25 -10.01
C THR A 69 17.46 -38.80 -8.76
N ILE A 70 16.94 -38.49 -7.57
CA ILE A 70 17.46 -39.02 -6.29
C ILE A 70 17.32 -40.56 -6.28
N ASN A 71 16.13 -41.10 -6.56
CA ASN A 71 15.93 -42.55 -6.55
C ASN A 71 16.78 -43.27 -7.60
N PHE A 72 16.96 -42.68 -8.79
CA PHE A 72 17.80 -43.27 -9.82
C PHE A 72 19.28 -43.32 -9.40
N ILE A 73 19.79 -42.26 -8.75
CA ILE A 73 21.16 -42.22 -8.23
C ILE A 73 21.33 -43.19 -7.06
N LEU A 74 20.40 -43.23 -6.11
CA LEU A 74 20.45 -44.14 -4.96
C LEU A 74 20.39 -45.61 -5.40
N LYS A 75 19.51 -45.95 -6.36
CA LYS A 75 19.41 -47.30 -6.91
C LYS A 75 20.63 -47.71 -7.75
N ARG A 76 21.36 -46.75 -8.31
CA ARG A 76 22.66 -46.97 -8.96
C ARG A 76 23.81 -47.08 -7.95
N SER A 77 23.63 -46.53 -6.75
CA SER A 77 24.61 -46.39 -5.68
C SER A 77 24.32 -47.30 -4.49
N GLU A 78 24.11 -48.60 -4.72
CA GLU A 78 24.28 -49.57 -3.63
C GLU A 78 25.76 -49.76 -3.23
N ASN A 79 26.69 -49.16 -3.98
CA ASN A 79 28.10 -49.06 -3.62
C ASN A 79 28.49 -47.58 -3.42
N SER A 80 28.48 -47.15 -2.16
CA SER A 80 29.01 -45.89 -1.62
C SER A 80 28.41 -44.56 -2.14
N VAL A 81 27.41 -44.03 -1.43
CA VAL A 81 27.21 -42.58 -1.33
C VAL A 81 27.02 -42.21 0.14
N THR A 82 28.07 -41.63 0.73
CA THR A 82 27.99 -40.82 1.94
C THR A 82 27.25 -39.54 1.58
N ILE A 83 26.12 -39.28 2.23
CA ILE A 83 25.38 -38.03 2.10
C ILE A 83 26.15 -36.97 2.91
N PRO A 84 26.76 -35.93 2.31
CA PRO A 84 27.17 -34.77 3.10
C PRO A 84 25.89 -34.02 3.50
N GLN A 85 25.42 -34.26 4.72
CA GLN A 85 24.53 -33.34 5.40
C GLN A 85 25.32 -32.11 5.79
N THR A 86 25.27 -31.04 4.99
CA THR A 86 25.50 -29.64 5.42
C THR A 86 25.47 -28.69 4.21
N ILE A 87 24.32 -28.51 3.56
CA ILE A 87 24.00 -27.23 2.91
C ILE A 87 22.52 -26.93 3.08
N VAL A 88 22.10 -26.77 4.34
CA VAL A 88 20.93 -25.94 4.68
C VAL A 88 21.50 -24.76 5.45
N SER A 89 22.17 -23.86 4.74
CA SER A 89 22.47 -22.48 5.12
C SER A 89 23.25 -21.86 3.97
N GLU A 90 22.79 -20.71 3.50
CA GLU A 90 23.63 -19.67 2.89
C GLU A 90 24.13 -19.90 1.45
N GLN A 91 23.24 -19.82 0.46
CA GLN A 91 23.57 -19.22 -0.85
C GLN A 91 22.30 -18.60 -1.47
N LEU A 92 21.86 -17.45 -0.96
CA LEU A 92 21.12 -16.46 -1.76
C LEU A 92 21.94 -15.17 -1.79
N SER A 93 23.03 -15.22 -2.54
CA SER A 93 23.77 -14.03 -2.94
C SER A 93 23.95 -14.06 -4.44
N THR A 94 22.89 -13.80 -5.19
CA THR A 94 23.01 -13.35 -6.58
C THR A 94 22.00 -12.25 -6.84
N VAL A 95 22.54 -11.07 -7.17
CA VAL A 95 21.93 -10.03 -8.02
C VAL A 95 20.89 -9.11 -7.36
N LYS A 96 21.33 -7.88 -7.07
CA LYS A 96 20.50 -6.66 -7.06
C LYS A 96 20.05 -6.40 -8.51
N PRO A 97 18.77 -6.16 -8.83
CA PRO A 97 18.11 -4.89 -8.49
C PRO A 97 16.59 -4.95 -8.23
N GLY A 98 16.11 -4.13 -7.30
CA GLY A 98 14.68 -3.85 -7.13
C GLY A 98 14.17 -4.18 -5.73
N ASN A 99 14.07 -3.13 -4.92
CA ASN A 99 13.10 -2.92 -3.86
C ASN A 99 12.34 -4.14 -3.28
N GLU A 100 12.86 -4.76 -2.24
CA GLU A 100 12.02 -5.22 -1.13
C GLU A 100 12.91 -5.55 0.06
N ASN A 101 12.45 -5.18 1.26
CA ASN A 101 12.97 -5.67 2.54
C ASN A 101 14.17 -4.92 3.15
N TYR A 102 14.18 -3.58 3.11
CA TYR A 102 15.04 -2.79 4.02
C TYR A 102 14.61 -2.92 5.50
N TRP A 103 13.35 -3.29 5.76
CA TRP A 103 12.74 -3.23 7.09
C TRP A 103 12.53 -4.59 7.77
N SER A 104 12.75 -5.72 7.09
CA SER A 104 12.37 -7.04 7.64
C SER A 104 13.51 -7.83 8.29
N THR A 105 14.73 -7.29 8.31
CA THR A 105 15.91 -7.92 8.94
C THR A 105 16.40 -7.19 10.18
N VAL A 106 15.69 -6.14 10.62
CA VAL A 106 16.04 -5.40 11.83
C VAL A 106 15.30 -6.01 13.01
N ASN A 107 16.02 -6.71 13.88
CA ASN A 107 15.50 -7.24 15.14
C ASN A 107 15.64 -6.15 16.21
N MET A 108 14.83 -5.10 16.14
CA MET A 108 14.77 -4.01 17.13
C MET A 108 13.60 -4.28 18.08
N SER A 109 13.74 -4.00 19.38
CA SER A 109 12.57 -3.96 20.27
C SER A 109 11.65 -2.79 19.90
N GLU A 110 10.36 -2.89 20.25
CA GLU A 110 9.40 -1.81 19.98
C GLU A 110 9.82 -0.51 20.69
N GLU A 111 10.37 -0.60 21.90
CA GLU A 111 10.89 0.53 22.65
C GLU A 111 12.08 1.22 21.96
N GLU A 112 13.05 0.45 21.49
CA GLU A 112 14.20 0.98 20.74
C GLU A 112 13.78 1.60 19.41
N PHE A 113 12.74 1.06 18.76
CA PHE A 113 12.19 1.63 17.53
C PHE A 113 11.56 3.01 17.76
N TYR A 114 10.77 3.18 18.83
CA TYR A 114 10.22 4.49 19.17
C TYR A 114 11.30 5.51 19.55
N GLN A 115 12.32 5.07 20.31
CA GLN A 115 13.46 5.91 20.67
C GLN A 115 14.19 6.45 19.44
N PHE A 116 14.41 5.60 18.43
CA PHE A 116 15.05 6.00 17.17
C PHE A 116 14.20 7.03 16.40
N LEU A 117 12.88 6.86 16.36
CA LEU A 117 11.99 7.82 15.72
C LEU A 117 11.98 9.17 16.44
N GLU A 118 12.05 9.17 17.77
CA GLU A 118 12.16 10.39 18.57
C GLU A 118 13.47 11.14 18.26
N GLU A 119 14.61 10.45 18.28
CA GLU A 119 15.91 11.06 17.95
C GLU A 119 15.93 11.61 16.52
N GLN A 120 15.44 10.86 15.53
CA GLN A 120 15.37 11.31 14.14
C GLN A 120 14.49 12.55 13.97
N LEU A 121 13.34 12.61 14.64
CA LEU A 121 12.41 13.74 14.53
C LEU A 121 12.95 14.99 15.23
N VAL A 122 13.67 14.80 16.35
CA VAL A 122 14.33 15.89 17.09
C VAL A 122 15.49 16.47 16.29
N ASP A 123 16.27 15.63 15.60
CA ASP A 123 17.41 16.07 14.78
C ASP A 123 16.98 16.75 13.46
N GLU A 124 15.94 16.26 12.80
CA GLU A 124 15.44 16.77 11.52
C GLU A 124 14.46 17.95 11.72
N VAL A 125 14.94 19.16 12.05
CA VAL A 125 14.38 20.51 11.72
C VAL A 125 12.84 20.72 11.83
N TYR A 126 12.09 19.80 12.45
CA TYR A 126 10.63 19.74 12.40
C TYR A 126 10.03 20.72 13.40
N PHE A 127 10.75 20.94 14.50
CA PHE A 127 10.46 22.01 15.45
C PHE A 127 10.52 23.40 14.81
N ASP A 128 11.44 23.63 13.86
CA ASP A 128 11.62 24.94 13.23
C ASP A 128 10.43 25.29 12.31
N TYR A 129 9.86 24.30 11.61
CA TYR A 129 8.68 24.51 10.75
C TYR A 129 7.37 24.72 11.53
N MET A 130 7.17 23.97 12.62
CA MET A 130 5.93 24.04 13.41
C MET A 130 5.79 25.38 14.15
N TYR A 131 6.90 26.00 14.54
CA TYR A 131 6.88 27.26 15.29
C TYR A 131 7.12 28.51 14.44
N ASN A 132 7.77 28.43 13.27
CA ASN A 132 8.01 29.61 12.43
C ASN A 132 6.78 30.10 11.63
N GLN A 133 5.68 29.34 11.54
CA GLN A 133 4.45 29.85 10.88
C GLN A 133 3.75 30.98 11.66
N TYR A 134 4.05 31.17 12.94
CA TYR A 134 3.42 32.22 13.74
C TYR A 134 4.07 33.61 13.61
N TYR A 135 5.23 33.73 12.96
CA TYR A 135 5.99 35.00 12.89
C TYR A 135 5.97 35.69 11.53
N LEU A 136 5.12 35.26 10.60
CA LEU A 136 5.05 35.80 9.23
C LEU A 136 3.73 36.53 8.87
N ASN A 137 2.98 37.02 9.86
CA ASN A 137 1.91 38.00 9.65
C ASN A 137 1.93 39.13 10.68
#